data_AF-A0A2D5KF10-F1
#
_entry.id   AF-A0A2D5KF10-F1
#
_cell.length_a   1.000
_cell.length_b   1.000
_cell.length_c   1.000
_cell.angle_alpha   90.00
_cell.angle_beta   90.00
_cell.angle_gamma   90.00
#
_symmetry.space_group_name_H-M   'P 1'
#
loop_
_entity.id
_entity.type
_entity.pdbx_description
1 polymer ?
#
loop_
_entity_poly.entity_id
_entity_poly.type
_entity_poly.pdbx_seq_one_letter_code
_entity_poly.pdbx_strand_id
1 'polypeptide(L)'
;MKKSKLYKSYLLILGNLTIGILLLIAAKKIPLPIWLNTPTFLFIAFISLNLIYLFAFKLSKDFKVFWSLRKIHFLLWGLIAGICIANIPIVIALLTAQIKFSEISFNLSLSIYTFGITFLIVSWEELWFRGLFLNHCLKHISPIKLSLTIGLLFTFIHLLNPDIDLLKSGPSLFFAGSLLTILYFYYKNFWLPLAFHFGNNLTESTIQTNEDLGLFLGSDGYLTTIILAGLFFIYSLKINFSKNERTKNIKGAQ
;
A
#
# COMPACT_ATOMS: atom_id res chain seq x y z
N MET A 1 3.55 -32.49 1.92
CA MET A 1 3.51 -31.50 3.03
C MET A 1 3.75 -30.02 2.59
N LYS A 2 4.78 -29.69 1.78
CA LYS A 2 5.11 -28.29 1.38
C LYS A 2 4.00 -27.59 0.57
N LYS A 3 3.37 -28.29 -0.39
CA LYS A 3 2.22 -27.75 -1.17
C LYS A 3 1.01 -27.41 -0.29
N SER A 4 0.71 -28.22 0.74
CA SER A 4 -0.40 -27.95 1.66
C SER A 4 -0.22 -26.63 2.42
N LYS A 5 0.99 -26.34 2.93
CA LYS A 5 1.29 -25.07 3.62
C LYS A 5 1.20 -23.85 2.71
N LEU A 6 1.59 -24.02 1.44
CA LEU A 6 1.43 -22.99 0.40
C LEU A 6 -0.05 -22.65 0.19
N TYR A 7 -0.90 -23.64 -0.06
CA TYR A 7 -2.34 -23.41 -0.27
C TYR A 7 -3.02 -22.80 0.96
N LYS A 8 -2.66 -23.26 2.17
CA LYS A 8 -3.14 -22.64 3.42
C LYS A 8 -2.80 -21.16 3.51
N SER A 9 -1.65 -20.73 2.99
CA SER A 9 -1.25 -19.31 2.98
C SER A 9 -2.12 -18.50 2.01
N TYR A 10 -2.41 -19.02 0.82
CA TYR A 10 -3.35 -18.34 -0.11
C TYR A 10 -4.77 -18.31 0.44
N LEU A 11 -5.24 -19.38 1.08
CA LEU A 11 -6.54 -19.38 1.77
C LEU A 11 -6.60 -18.35 2.90
N LEU A 12 -5.50 -18.16 3.65
CA LEU A 12 -5.42 -17.11 4.66
C LEU A 12 -5.50 -15.70 4.04
N ILE A 13 -4.83 -15.48 2.91
CA ILE A 13 -4.92 -14.20 2.17
C ILE A 13 -6.37 -13.93 1.74
N LEU A 14 -7.03 -14.91 1.13
CA LEU A 14 -8.42 -14.79 0.71
C LEU A 14 -9.37 -14.61 1.90
N GLY A 15 -9.16 -15.36 2.99
CA GLY A 15 -9.95 -15.21 4.22
C GLY A 15 -9.81 -13.82 4.83
N ASN A 16 -8.60 -13.25 4.87
CA ASN A 16 -8.35 -11.89 5.33
C ASN A 16 -9.05 -10.84 4.42
N LEU A 17 -9.05 -11.04 3.11
CA LEU A 17 -9.79 -10.19 2.17
C LEU A 17 -11.31 -10.28 2.45
N THR A 18 -11.86 -11.47 2.59
CA THR A 18 -13.28 -11.65 2.89
C THR A 18 -13.68 -10.99 4.21
N ILE A 19 -12.86 -11.13 5.27
CA ILE A 19 -13.10 -10.46 6.56
C ILE A 19 -13.17 -8.96 6.37
N GLY A 20 -12.23 -8.36 5.64
CA GLY A 20 -12.24 -6.92 5.41
C GLY A 20 -13.43 -6.42 4.58
N ILE A 21 -13.86 -7.18 3.56
CA ILE A 21 -15.10 -6.87 2.82
C ILE A 21 -16.31 -6.90 3.75
N LEU A 22 -16.41 -7.91 4.62
CA LEU A 22 -17.50 -8.00 5.60
C LEU A 22 -17.47 -6.83 6.59
N LEU A 23 -16.28 -6.41 7.04
CA LEU A 23 -16.11 -5.22 7.89
C LEU A 23 -16.55 -3.94 7.17
N LEU A 24 -16.23 -3.78 5.89
CA LEU A 24 -16.69 -2.64 5.08
C LEU A 24 -18.22 -2.62 4.94
N ILE A 25 -18.83 -3.76 4.66
CA ILE A 25 -20.29 -3.89 4.56
C ILE A 25 -20.93 -3.57 5.91
N ALA A 26 -20.38 -4.10 7.01
CA ALA A 26 -20.86 -3.83 8.36
C ALA A 26 -20.76 -2.34 8.69
N ALA A 27 -19.63 -1.69 8.38
CA ALA A 27 -19.43 -0.27 8.64
C ALA A 27 -20.38 0.64 7.83
N LYS A 28 -20.87 0.18 6.67
CA LYS A 28 -21.87 0.91 5.87
C LYS A 28 -23.32 0.66 6.34
N LYS A 29 -23.62 -0.52 6.89
CA LYS A 29 -25.01 -0.92 7.23
C LYS A 29 -25.37 -0.74 8.70
N ILE A 30 -24.41 -0.84 9.60
CA ILE A 30 -24.65 -0.73 11.03
C ILE A 30 -24.56 0.74 11.43
N PRO A 31 -25.60 1.32 12.05
CA PRO A 31 -25.51 2.69 12.55
C PRO A 31 -24.42 2.77 13.61
N LEU A 32 -23.40 3.59 13.34
CA LEU A 32 -22.33 3.84 14.30
C LEU A 32 -22.74 4.93 15.30
N PRO A 33 -22.23 4.89 16.53
CA PRO A 33 -22.39 5.99 17.48
C PRO A 33 -21.89 7.32 16.88
N ILE A 34 -22.50 8.44 17.26
CA ILE A 34 -22.21 9.79 16.69
C ILE A 34 -20.73 10.18 16.80
N TRP A 35 -20.02 9.69 17.82
CA TRP A 35 -18.61 9.95 18.05
C TRP A 35 -17.66 9.05 17.23
N LEU A 36 -18.17 8.03 16.53
CA LEU A 36 -17.37 7.04 15.81
C LEU A 36 -17.65 7.09 14.31
N ASN A 37 -16.72 7.68 13.56
CA ASN A 37 -16.77 7.65 12.10
C ASN A 37 -16.28 6.30 11.53
N THR A 38 -16.68 6.01 10.29
CA THR A 38 -16.34 4.76 9.59
C THR A 38 -14.83 4.49 9.49
N PRO A 39 -13.97 5.45 9.09
CA PRO A 39 -12.52 5.23 9.07
C PRO A 39 -11.95 4.83 10.43
N THR A 40 -12.41 5.45 11.52
CA THR A 40 -11.97 5.13 12.88
C THR A 40 -12.41 3.72 13.29
N PHE A 41 -13.66 3.34 12.99
CA PHE A 41 -14.16 1.99 13.25
C PHE A 41 -13.31 0.93 12.53
N LEU A 42 -13.08 1.11 11.22
CA LEU A 42 -12.27 0.19 10.42
C LEU A 42 -10.84 0.10 10.93
N PHE A 43 -10.23 1.23 11.30
CA PHE A 43 -8.90 1.27 11.86
C PHE A 43 -8.79 0.44 13.15
N ILE A 44 -9.73 0.62 14.09
CA ILE A 44 -9.79 -0.17 15.33
C ILE A 44 -10.01 -1.67 15.02
N ALA A 45 -10.89 -1.99 14.07
CA ALA A 45 -11.16 -3.37 13.67
C ALA A 45 -9.91 -4.05 13.09
N PHE A 46 -9.17 -3.36 12.21
CA PHE A 46 -7.96 -3.91 11.61
C PHE A 46 -6.76 -3.96 12.56
N ILE A 47 -6.66 -3.05 13.55
CA ILE A 47 -5.73 -3.22 14.68
C ILE A 47 -6.06 -4.52 15.42
N SER A 48 -7.33 -4.71 15.78
CA SER A 48 -7.79 -5.88 16.53
C SER A 48 -7.52 -7.17 15.78
N LEU A 49 -7.80 -7.20 14.47
CA LEU A 49 -7.51 -8.35 13.60
C LEU A 49 -6.00 -8.65 13.55
N ASN A 50 -5.16 -7.63 13.45
CA ASN A 50 -3.71 -7.80 13.46
C ASN A 50 -3.18 -8.33 14.81
N LEU A 51 -3.75 -7.89 15.94
CA LEU A 51 -3.45 -8.45 17.25
C LEU A 51 -3.86 -9.92 17.34
N ILE A 52 -5.03 -10.30 16.82
CA ILE A 52 -5.44 -11.71 16.74
C ILE A 52 -4.40 -12.52 15.97
N TYR A 53 -3.94 -12.04 14.80
CA TYR A 53 -2.90 -12.71 14.03
C TYR A 53 -1.55 -12.79 14.76
N LEU A 54 -1.18 -11.75 15.51
CA LEU A 54 0.03 -11.73 16.32
C LEU A 54 0.06 -12.92 17.30
N PHE A 55 -1.03 -13.13 18.03
CA PHE A 55 -1.15 -14.20 19.01
C PHE A 55 -1.36 -15.58 18.35
N ALA A 56 -2.31 -15.69 17.42
CA ALA A 56 -2.68 -16.95 16.77
C ALA A 56 -1.49 -17.59 16.02
N PHE A 57 -0.65 -16.77 15.38
CA PHE A 57 0.48 -17.24 14.59
C PHE A 57 1.85 -17.06 15.27
N LYS A 58 1.87 -16.63 16.54
CA LYS A 58 3.08 -16.43 17.34
C LYS A 58 4.12 -15.54 16.63
N LEU A 59 3.68 -14.38 16.15
CA LEU A 59 4.48 -13.48 15.29
C LEU A 59 5.21 -12.37 16.06
N SER A 60 5.46 -12.55 17.36
CA SER A 60 6.08 -11.52 18.21
C SER A 60 7.46 -11.08 17.74
N LYS A 61 8.27 -11.99 17.17
CA LYS A 61 9.56 -11.64 16.55
C LYS A 61 9.38 -10.81 15.29
N ASP A 62 8.46 -11.22 14.41
CA ASP A 62 8.17 -10.51 13.15
C ASP A 62 7.61 -9.11 13.43
N PHE A 63 6.69 -8.99 14.39
CA PHE A 63 6.16 -7.71 14.85
C PHE A 63 7.29 -6.77 15.31
N LYS A 64 8.18 -7.22 16.20
CA LYS A 64 9.31 -6.40 16.68
C LYS A 64 10.23 -5.92 15.56
N VAL A 65 10.36 -6.68 14.47
CA VAL A 65 11.23 -6.33 13.32
C VAL A 65 10.53 -5.37 12.36
N PHE A 66 9.30 -5.67 11.96
CA PHE A 66 8.55 -4.93 10.94
C PHE A 66 7.92 -3.65 11.49
N TRP A 67 7.52 -3.66 12.76
CA TRP A 67 6.82 -2.56 13.44
C TRP A 67 7.70 -1.85 14.46
N SER A 68 9.02 -1.96 14.32
CA SER A 68 9.97 -1.33 15.23
C SER A 68 9.88 0.19 15.18
N LEU A 69 9.71 0.84 16.33
CA LEU A 69 9.79 2.31 16.44
C LEU A 69 11.18 2.86 16.12
N ARG A 70 12.25 2.05 16.23
CA ARG A 70 13.61 2.45 15.82
C ARG A 70 13.70 2.78 14.32
N LYS A 71 12.76 2.27 13.53
CA LYS A 71 12.68 2.51 12.10
C LYS A 71 11.59 3.52 11.72
N ILE A 72 11.15 4.37 12.66
CA ILE A 72 10.11 5.37 12.39
C ILE A 72 10.57 6.47 11.43
N HIS A 73 11.89 6.69 11.29
CA HIS A 73 12.45 7.62 10.29
C HIS A 73 12.10 7.23 8.84
N PHE A 74 11.69 5.98 8.60
CA PHE A 74 11.13 5.57 7.31
C PHE A 74 9.78 6.22 6.98
N LEU A 75 9.07 6.79 7.97
CA LEU A 75 7.90 7.63 7.71
C LEU A 75 8.29 8.82 6.82
N LEU A 76 9.38 9.52 7.13
CA LEU A 76 9.80 10.68 6.33
C LEU A 76 10.13 10.27 4.89
N TRP A 77 10.88 9.18 4.73
CA TRP A 77 11.24 8.67 3.41
C TRP A 77 10.03 8.18 2.61
N GLY A 78 9.08 7.52 3.26
CA GLY A 78 7.82 7.13 2.64
C GLY A 78 7.03 8.34 2.19
N LEU A 79 6.83 9.31 3.08
CA LEU A 79 6.08 10.53 2.80
C LEU A 79 6.65 11.27 1.59
N ILE A 80 7.98 11.48 1.55
CA ILE A 80 8.66 12.11 0.42
C ILE A 80 8.42 11.30 -0.86
N ALA A 81 8.59 9.98 -0.82
CA ALA A 81 8.40 9.13 -1.99
C ALA A 81 6.96 9.19 -2.54
N GLY A 82 5.96 9.16 -1.66
CA GLY A 82 4.54 9.30 -2.03
C GLY A 82 4.24 10.63 -2.68
N ILE A 83 4.71 11.73 -2.08
CA ILE A 83 4.55 13.09 -2.64
C ILE A 83 5.25 13.19 -4.00
N CYS A 84 6.45 12.66 -4.15
CA CYS A 84 7.17 12.68 -5.42
C CYS A 84 6.41 11.92 -6.50
N ILE A 85 5.95 10.70 -6.23
CA ILE A 85 5.21 9.90 -7.21
C ILE A 85 3.96 10.63 -7.70
N ALA A 86 3.16 11.18 -6.79
CA ALA A 86 1.93 11.89 -7.14
C ALA A 86 2.17 13.15 -8.00
N ASN A 87 3.31 13.84 -7.82
CA ASN A 87 3.59 15.09 -8.54
C ASN A 87 4.34 14.89 -9.87
N ILE A 88 4.96 13.74 -10.12
CA ILE A 88 5.75 13.54 -11.35
C ILE A 88 4.93 13.81 -12.63
N PRO A 89 3.69 13.32 -12.79
CA PRO A 89 2.89 13.60 -14.00
C PRO A 89 2.62 15.09 -14.19
N ILE A 90 2.29 15.81 -13.12
CA ILE A 90 2.06 17.26 -13.13
C ILE A 90 3.33 18.01 -13.55
N VAL A 91 4.49 17.64 -12.98
CA VAL A 91 5.78 18.26 -13.33
C VAL A 91 6.11 18.03 -14.80
N ILE A 92 5.92 16.82 -15.32
CA ILE A 92 6.17 16.53 -16.74
C ILE A 92 5.19 17.28 -17.64
N ALA A 93 3.91 17.38 -17.26
CA ALA A 93 2.92 18.14 -18.00
C ALA A 93 3.28 19.64 -18.09
N LEU A 94 3.80 20.24 -17.01
CA LEU A 94 4.35 21.61 -17.01
C LEU A 94 5.57 21.72 -17.93
N LEU A 95 6.53 20.81 -17.82
CA LEU A 95 7.78 20.84 -18.62
C LEU A 95 7.54 20.64 -20.11
N THR A 96 6.49 19.90 -20.47
CA THR A 96 6.07 19.65 -21.86
C THR A 96 5.05 20.68 -22.36
N ALA A 97 4.77 21.72 -21.58
CA ALA A 97 3.80 22.78 -21.88
C ALA A 97 2.38 22.28 -22.19
N GLN A 98 1.99 21.12 -21.66
CA GLN A 98 0.62 20.61 -21.75
C GLN A 98 -0.32 21.33 -20.80
N ILE A 99 0.19 21.80 -19.67
CA ILE A 99 -0.52 22.66 -18.73
C ILE A 99 0.32 23.87 -18.36
N LYS A 100 -0.35 24.91 -17.88
CA LYS A 100 0.27 26.10 -17.27
C LYS A 100 0.17 26.03 -15.76
N PHE A 101 1.05 26.75 -15.08
CA PHE A 101 1.00 26.84 -13.61
C PHE A 101 -0.33 27.40 -13.08
N SER A 102 -1.00 28.26 -13.86
CA SER A 102 -2.33 28.81 -13.53
C SER A 102 -3.46 27.77 -13.53
N GLU A 103 -3.24 26.59 -14.12
CA GLU A 103 -4.22 25.50 -14.21
C GLU A 103 -4.08 24.50 -13.05
N ILE A 104 -3.12 24.73 -12.15
CA ILE A 104 -2.92 23.94 -10.93
C ILE A 104 -3.72 24.58 -9.80
N SER A 105 -4.60 23.80 -9.19
CA SER A 105 -5.33 24.18 -8.00
C SER A 105 -4.64 23.63 -6.75
N PHE A 106 -4.48 24.50 -5.75
CA PHE A 106 -3.90 24.15 -4.45
C PHE A 106 -4.99 24.25 -3.37
N ASN A 107 -5.44 23.11 -2.87
CA ASN A 107 -6.34 23.05 -1.74
C ASN A 107 -5.53 23.05 -0.43
N LEU A 108 -5.07 24.24 -0.04
CA LEU A 108 -4.35 24.45 1.22
C LEU A 108 -5.28 24.52 2.45
N SER A 109 -6.60 24.42 2.26
CA SER A 109 -7.58 24.37 3.35
C SER A 109 -7.63 23.02 4.06
N LEU A 110 -6.48 22.33 4.09
CA LEU A 110 -6.35 20.99 4.62
C LEU A 110 -6.47 21.04 6.14
N SER A 111 -7.73 20.95 6.60
CA SER A 111 -8.05 20.94 8.01
C SER A 111 -7.32 19.79 8.70
N ILE A 112 -7.04 19.97 10.00
CA ILE A 112 -6.54 18.87 10.84
C ILE A 112 -7.46 17.64 10.76
N TYR A 113 -8.74 17.86 10.49
CA TYR A 113 -9.73 16.82 10.28
C TYR A 113 -9.49 16.00 9.00
N THR A 114 -9.30 16.64 7.83
CA THR A 114 -9.02 15.94 6.57
C THR A 114 -7.71 15.17 6.64
N PHE A 115 -6.66 15.76 7.23
CA PHE A 115 -5.41 15.06 7.49
C PHE A 115 -5.63 13.79 8.33
N GLY A 116 -6.34 13.91 9.46
CA GLY A 116 -6.61 12.79 10.36
C GLY A 116 -7.44 11.69 9.71
N ILE A 117 -8.47 12.06 8.95
CA ILE A 117 -9.33 11.09 8.26
C ILE A 117 -8.55 10.37 7.14
N THR A 118 -7.79 11.07 6.31
CA THR A 118 -6.95 10.44 5.28
C THR A 118 -5.93 9.49 5.92
N PHE A 119 -5.32 9.89 7.04
CA PHE A 119 -4.38 9.04 7.76
C PHE A 119 -5.06 7.77 8.28
N LEU A 120 -6.27 7.88 8.86
CA LEU A 120 -7.04 6.72 9.31
C LEU A 120 -7.39 5.79 8.15
N ILE A 121 -7.83 6.35 7.01
CA ILE A 121 -8.19 5.59 5.82
C ILE A 121 -7.01 4.74 5.34
N VAL A 122 -5.90 5.40 5.07
CA VAL A 122 -4.68 4.75 4.61
C VAL A 122 -4.18 3.74 5.64
N SER A 123 -4.23 4.08 6.93
CA SER A 123 -3.75 3.18 7.99
C SER A 123 -4.53 1.87 8.05
N TRP A 124 -5.85 1.91 7.94
CA TRP A 124 -6.65 0.69 7.99
C TRP A 124 -6.50 -0.15 6.72
N GLU A 125 -6.32 0.46 5.55
CA GLU A 125 -5.99 -0.24 4.30
C GLU A 125 -4.62 -0.93 4.37
N GLU A 126 -3.59 -0.24 4.88
CA GLU A 126 -2.26 -0.83 5.04
C GLU A 126 -2.26 -1.98 6.05
N LEU A 127 -3.01 -1.83 7.16
CA LEU A 127 -3.22 -2.92 8.12
C LEU A 127 -3.96 -4.11 7.51
N TRP A 128 -4.90 -3.87 6.59
CA TRP A 128 -5.65 -4.91 5.91
C TRP A 128 -4.78 -5.69 4.93
N PHE A 129 -4.01 -5.01 4.09
CA PHE A 129 -3.26 -5.66 3.02
C PHE A 129 -1.83 -6.03 3.39
N ARG A 130 -1.17 -5.28 4.29
CA ARG A 130 0.19 -5.53 4.77
C ARG A 130 0.26 -5.77 6.29
N GLY A 131 -0.84 -6.30 6.83
CA GLY A 131 -0.91 -6.78 8.20
C GLY A 131 -0.02 -7.99 8.50
N LEU A 132 0.02 -8.39 9.78
CA LEU A 132 0.87 -9.46 10.30
C LEU A 132 0.59 -10.83 9.68
N PHE A 133 -0.62 -11.10 9.18
CA PHE A 133 -0.91 -12.34 8.44
C PHE A 133 0.05 -12.53 7.27
N LEU A 134 0.48 -11.44 6.63
CA LEU A 134 1.38 -11.48 5.49
C LEU A 134 2.78 -11.99 5.88
N ASN A 135 3.23 -11.69 7.10
CA ASN A 135 4.48 -12.23 7.66
C ASN A 135 4.41 -13.73 7.90
N HIS A 136 3.22 -14.25 8.25
CA HIS A 136 2.99 -15.69 8.30
C HIS A 136 3.09 -16.30 6.91
N CYS A 137 2.41 -15.73 5.90
CA CYS A 137 2.42 -16.21 4.53
C CYS A 137 3.82 -16.20 3.88
N LEU A 138 4.68 -15.24 4.26
CA LEU A 138 6.05 -15.11 3.79
C LEU A 138 6.92 -16.36 4.09
N LYS A 139 6.53 -17.19 5.07
CA LYS A 139 7.19 -18.47 5.37
C LYS A 139 7.02 -19.51 4.25
N HIS A 140 6.06 -19.31 3.35
CA HIS A 140 5.65 -20.29 2.35
C HIS A 140 5.55 -19.73 0.93
N ILE A 141 5.35 -18.42 0.78
CA ILE A 141 5.25 -17.72 -0.50
C ILE A 141 6.41 -16.72 -0.61
N SER A 142 7.01 -16.58 -1.80
CA SER A 142 8.08 -15.61 -2.00
C SER A 142 7.55 -14.16 -1.91
N PRO A 143 8.39 -13.19 -1.48
CA PRO A 143 8.02 -11.78 -1.43
C PRO A 143 7.38 -11.27 -2.72
N ILE A 144 7.97 -11.63 -3.87
CA ILE A 144 7.48 -11.20 -5.20
C ILE A 144 6.08 -11.75 -5.47
N LYS A 145 5.84 -13.05 -5.20
CA LYS A 145 4.52 -13.66 -5.42
C LYS A 145 3.46 -13.08 -4.49
N LEU A 146 3.82 -12.82 -3.22
CA LEU A 146 2.92 -12.11 -2.30
C LEU A 146 2.63 -10.70 -2.79
N SER A 147 3.64 -9.97 -3.27
CA SER A 147 3.47 -8.61 -3.77
C SER A 147 2.51 -8.55 -4.96
N LEU A 148 2.70 -9.42 -5.97
CA LEU A 148 1.81 -9.51 -7.12
C LEU A 148 0.39 -9.95 -6.71
N THR A 149 0.27 -10.88 -5.77
CA THR A 149 -1.03 -11.33 -5.27
C THR A 149 -1.76 -10.19 -4.55
N ILE A 150 -1.08 -9.47 -3.66
CA ILE A 150 -1.65 -8.33 -2.94
C ILE A 150 -1.97 -7.18 -3.91
N GLY A 151 -1.13 -6.91 -4.92
CA GLY A 151 -1.41 -5.92 -5.96
C GLY A 151 -2.69 -6.24 -6.74
N LEU A 152 -2.89 -7.50 -7.14
CA LEU A 152 -4.13 -7.93 -7.81
C LEU A 152 -5.36 -7.72 -6.91
N LEU A 153 -5.29 -8.20 -5.66
CA LEU A 153 -6.41 -8.07 -4.72
C LEU A 153 -6.70 -6.62 -4.36
N PHE A 154 -5.67 -5.80 -4.22
CA PHE A 154 -5.80 -4.36 -4.02
C PHE A 154 -6.50 -3.73 -5.22
N THR A 155 -6.10 -4.06 -6.46
CA THR A 155 -6.80 -3.55 -7.66
C THR A 155 -8.29 -3.95 -7.67
N PHE A 156 -8.59 -5.22 -7.40
CA PHE A 156 -9.97 -5.70 -7.43
C PHE A 156 -10.85 -5.11 -6.34
N ILE A 157 -10.32 -4.81 -5.14
CA ILE A 157 -11.15 -4.21 -4.09
C ILE A 157 -11.64 -2.81 -4.48
N HIS A 158 -10.89 -2.11 -5.33
CA HIS A 158 -11.27 -0.78 -5.79
C HIS A 158 -12.46 -0.80 -6.76
N LEU A 159 -12.92 -1.97 -7.24
CA LEU A 159 -14.24 -2.12 -7.87
C LEU A 159 -15.39 -1.71 -6.95
N LEU A 160 -15.18 -1.70 -5.64
CA LEU A 160 -16.17 -1.26 -4.66
C LEU A 160 -16.27 0.27 -4.56
N ASN A 161 -15.36 1.00 -5.21
CA ASN A 161 -15.40 2.46 -5.31
C ASN A 161 -15.98 2.86 -6.69
N PRO A 162 -17.18 3.45 -6.75
CA PRO A 162 -17.79 3.85 -8.02
C PRO A 162 -17.04 4.98 -8.74
N ASP A 163 -16.17 5.71 -8.03
CA ASP A 163 -15.41 6.83 -8.58
C ASP A 163 -14.15 6.37 -9.34
N ILE A 164 -13.82 5.07 -9.28
CA ILE A 164 -12.61 4.51 -9.90
C ILE A 164 -12.94 3.82 -11.22
N ASP A 165 -12.32 4.31 -12.29
CA ASP A 165 -12.29 3.64 -13.59
C ASP A 165 -11.09 2.67 -13.66
N LEU A 166 -11.35 1.37 -13.50
CA LEU A 166 -10.27 0.37 -13.53
C LEU A 166 -9.55 0.25 -14.88
N LEU A 167 -10.14 0.68 -16.00
CA LEU A 167 -9.43 0.68 -17.28
C LEU A 167 -8.30 1.70 -17.27
N LYS A 168 -8.51 2.83 -16.59
CA LYS A 168 -7.52 3.90 -16.41
C LYS A 168 -6.60 3.61 -15.21
N SER A 169 -7.17 3.50 -14.01
CA SER A 169 -6.42 3.46 -12.75
C SER A 169 -5.97 2.04 -12.36
N GLY A 170 -6.55 0.98 -12.94
CA GLY A 170 -6.27 -0.40 -12.57
C GLY A 170 -4.78 -0.80 -12.65
N PRO A 171 -4.07 -0.51 -13.75
CA PRO A 171 -2.62 -0.76 -13.85
C PRO A 171 -1.80 -0.03 -12.78
N SER A 172 -2.13 1.24 -12.49
CA SER A 172 -1.50 2.03 -11.43
C SER A 172 -1.76 1.43 -10.05
N LEU A 173 -3.01 1.07 -9.74
CA LEU A 173 -3.40 0.41 -8.49
C LEU A 173 -2.67 -0.94 -8.30
N PHE A 174 -2.56 -1.73 -9.38
CA PHE A 174 -1.88 -3.02 -9.34
C PHE A 174 -0.41 -2.87 -8.96
N PHE A 175 0.31 -1.96 -9.61
CA PHE A 175 1.72 -1.73 -9.31
C PHE A 175 1.93 -0.94 -8.03
N ALA A 176 1.03 -0.05 -7.62
CA ALA A 176 1.07 0.59 -6.31
C ALA A 176 0.97 -0.44 -5.18
N GLY A 177 -0.05 -1.31 -5.21
CA GLY A 177 -0.23 -2.37 -4.22
C GLY A 177 0.95 -3.37 -4.21
N SER A 178 1.48 -3.70 -5.40
CA SER A 178 2.65 -4.56 -5.53
C SER A 178 3.93 -3.91 -4.99
N LEU A 179 4.15 -2.63 -5.30
CA LEU A 179 5.32 -1.86 -4.86
C LEU A 179 5.33 -1.69 -3.34
N LEU A 180 4.22 -1.24 -2.75
CA LEU A 180 4.11 -1.07 -1.30
C LEU A 180 4.38 -2.39 -0.57
N THR A 181 3.89 -3.51 -1.11
CA THR A 181 4.13 -4.84 -0.54
C THR A 181 5.59 -5.30 -0.68
N ILE A 182 6.26 -5.05 -1.81
CA ILE A 182 7.67 -5.43 -1.95
C ILE A 182 8.58 -4.56 -1.08
N LEU A 183 8.26 -3.26 -0.92
CA LEU A 183 8.96 -2.35 -0.02
C LEU A 183 8.80 -2.77 1.45
N TYR A 184 7.59 -3.18 1.85
CA TYR A 184 7.32 -3.74 3.17
C TYR A 184 8.26 -4.90 3.50
N PHE A 185 8.46 -5.84 2.56
CA PHE A 185 9.36 -6.97 2.74
C PHE A 185 10.84 -6.62 2.64
N TYR A 186 11.22 -5.75 1.70
CA TYR A 186 12.61 -5.38 1.46
C TYR A 186 13.20 -4.65 2.66
N TYR A 187 12.51 -3.62 3.17
CA TYR A 187 12.94 -2.85 4.34
C TYR A 187 12.57 -3.52 5.68
N LYS A 188 11.71 -4.55 5.63
CA LYS A 188 11.08 -5.16 6.80
C LYS A 188 10.52 -4.08 7.72
N ASN A 189 9.65 -3.25 7.17
CA ASN A 189 9.22 -2.01 7.79
C ASN A 189 7.79 -1.66 7.36
N PHE A 190 6.91 -1.44 8.33
CA PHE A 190 5.53 -1.02 8.09
C PHE A 190 5.39 0.48 7.82
N TRP A 191 6.21 1.30 8.49
CA TRP A 191 6.14 2.76 8.42
C TRP A 191 6.36 3.32 7.01
N LEU A 192 7.24 2.70 6.22
CA LEU A 192 7.58 3.13 4.86
C LEU A 192 6.36 3.02 3.91
N PRO A 193 5.74 1.84 3.71
CA PRO A 193 4.51 1.73 2.93
C PRO A 193 3.39 2.66 3.41
N LEU A 194 3.19 2.74 4.74
CA LEU A 194 2.18 3.60 5.34
C LEU A 194 2.36 5.06 4.93
N ALA A 195 3.56 5.61 5.13
CA ALA A 195 3.81 7.00 4.80
C ALA A 195 3.88 7.26 3.30
N PHE A 196 4.32 6.29 2.50
CA PHE A 196 4.25 6.37 1.04
C PHE A 196 2.81 6.54 0.59
N HIS A 197 1.94 5.61 0.98
CA HIS A 197 0.53 5.64 0.61
C HIS A 197 -0.12 6.94 1.13
N PHE A 198 0.17 7.32 2.37
CA PHE A 198 -0.35 8.55 2.95
C PHE A 198 0.11 9.81 2.18
N GLY A 199 1.39 9.89 1.81
CA GLY A 199 1.92 11.01 1.05
C GLY A 199 1.32 11.14 -0.35
N ASN A 200 1.03 10.02 -1.01
CA ASN A 200 0.34 10.00 -2.29
C ASN A 200 -1.08 10.57 -2.15
N ASN A 201 -1.90 10.00 -1.26
CA ASN A 201 -3.30 10.41 -1.10
C ASN A 201 -3.43 11.85 -0.57
N LEU A 202 -2.51 12.26 0.32
CA LEU A 202 -2.47 13.64 0.80
C LEU A 202 -2.20 14.61 -0.36
N THR A 203 -1.26 14.26 -1.25
CA THR A 203 -0.93 15.09 -2.41
C THR A 203 -2.10 15.20 -3.38
N GLU A 204 -2.76 14.09 -3.73
CA GLU A 204 -3.94 14.09 -4.60
C GLU A 204 -5.11 14.93 -4.04
N SER A 205 -5.23 15.00 -2.72
CA SER A 205 -6.23 15.86 -2.06
C SER A 205 -5.84 17.35 -2.01
N THR A 206 -4.56 17.67 -2.21
CA THR A 206 -4.00 19.03 -2.05
C THR A 206 -3.69 19.70 -3.39
N ILE A 207 -3.17 18.94 -4.35
CA ILE A 207 -2.67 19.44 -5.64
C ILE A 207 -3.46 18.72 -6.73
N GLN A 208 -4.20 19.50 -7.52
CA GLN A 208 -5.01 18.98 -8.61
C GLN A 208 -4.80 19.83 -9.87
N THR A 209 -5.06 19.24 -11.03
CA THR A 209 -5.09 19.95 -12.30
C THR A 209 -6.54 20.13 -12.72
N ASN A 210 -6.88 21.32 -13.20
CA ASN A 210 -8.23 21.58 -13.73
C ASN A 210 -8.40 21.04 -15.16
N GLU A 211 -7.29 20.65 -15.80
CA GLU A 211 -7.24 20.09 -17.14
C GLU A 211 -7.15 18.55 -17.10
N ASP A 212 -7.75 17.91 -18.11
CA ASP A 212 -7.59 16.48 -18.36
C ASP A 212 -6.25 16.23 -19.05
N LEU A 213 -5.28 15.72 -18.29
CA LEU A 213 -3.96 15.32 -18.78
C LEU A 213 -3.97 14.00 -19.58
N GLY A 214 -5.15 13.44 -19.83
CA GLY A 214 -5.37 12.25 -20.63
C GLY A 214 -4.82 10.97 -20.00
N LEU A 215 -4.83 9.89 -20.79
CA LEU A 215 -4.46 8.55 -20.33
C LEU A 215 -2.99 8.40 -19.90
N PHE A 216 -2.10 9.25 -20.38
CA PHE A 216 -0.66 9.11 -20.09
C PHE A 216 -0.23 9.92 -18.86
N LEU A 217 -0.60 11.20 -18.78
CA LEU A 217 -0.16 12.14 -17.74
C LEU A 217 -1.21 12.45 -16.68
N GLY A 218 -2.43 11.89 -16.77
CA GLY A 218 -3.37 11.93 -15.66
C GLY A 218 -2.76 11.38 -14.37
N SER A 219 -3.32 11.77 -13.22
CA SER A 219 -2.90 11.26 -11.91
C SER A 219 -2.86 9.72 -11.87
N ASP A 220 -3.87 9.11 -12.48
CA ASP A 220 -4.01 7.66 -12.66
C ASP A 220 -3.44 7.12 -13.98
N GLY A 221 -2.71 7.95 -14.72
CA GLY A 221 -2.22 7.66 -16.06
C GLY A 221 -1.10 6.63 -16.13
N TYR A 222 -0.80 6.20 -17.37
CA TYR A 222 0.21 5.17 -17.63
C TYR A 222 1.64 5.58 -17.27
N LEU A 223 1.96 6.87 -17.18
CA LEU A 223 3.29 7.30 -16.71
C LEU A 223 3.52 6.85 -15.26
N THR A 224 2.56 7.10 -14.36
CA THR A 224 2.61 6.66 -12.97
C THR A 224 2.72 5.13 -12.90
N THR A 225 1.94 4.42 -13.72
CA THR A 225 2.04 2.95 -13.85
C THR A 225 3.46 2.50 -14.19
N ILE A 226 4.10 3.10 -15.20
CA ILE A 226 5.45 2.72 -15.65
C ILE A 226 6.48 2.94 -14.55
N ILE A 227 6.40 4.07 -13.83
CA ILE A 227 7.31 4.38 -12.72
C ILE A 227 7.12 3.37 -11.58
N LEU A 228 5.89 3.11 -11.18
CA LEU A 228 5.56 2.13 -10.13
C LEU A 228 6.05 0.73 -10.51
N ALA A 229 5.83 0.30 -11.75
CA ALA A 229 6.29 -0.97 -12.27
C ALA A 229 7.83 -1.05 -12.26
N GLY A 230 8.52 -0.03 -12.76
CA GLY A 230 9.98 0.05 -12.76
C GLY A 230 10.57 -0.07 -11.35
N LEU A 231 10.03 0.67 -10.39
CA LEU A 231 10.43 0.58 -8.99
C LEU A 231 10.16 -0.82 -8.41
N PHE A 232 9.00 -1.41 -8.69
CA PHE A 232 8.66 -2.76 -8.25
C PHE A 232 9.68 -3.78 -8.78
N PHE A 233 10.06 -3.70 -10.06
CA PHE A 233 11.07 -4.57 -10.66
C PHE A 233 12.44 -4.37 -10.02
N ILE A 234 12.88 -3.12 -9.80
CA ILE A 234 14.16 -2.81 -9.14
C ILE A 234 14.23 -3.47 -7.76
N TYR A 235 13.20 -3.31 -6.93
CA TYR A 235 13.20 -3.90 -5.58
C TYR A 235 13.02 -5.43 -5.61
N SER A 236 12.32 -5.97 -6.60
CA SER A 236 12.23 -7.42 -6.86
C SER A 236 13.58 -8.02 -7.26
N LEU A 237 14.42 -7.30 -8.00
CA LEU A 237 15.78 -7.73 -8.29
C LEU A 237 16.65 -7.66 -7.02
N LYS A 238 16.62 -6.53 -6.30
CA LYS A 238 17.41 -6.35 -5.06
C LYS A 238 17.13 -7.42 -4.02
N ILE A 239 15.86 -7.83 -3.84
CA ILE A 239 15.51 -8.88 -2.86
C ILE A 239 16.05 -10.26 -3.26
N ASN A 240 16.08 -10.56 -4.57
CA ASN A 240 16.64 -11.82 -5.08
C ASN A 240 18.17 -11.83 -4.98
N PHE A 241 18.85 -10.73 -5.30
CA PHE A 241 20.31 -10.61 -5.16
C PHE A 241 20.76 -10.80 -3.71
N SER A 242 20.13 -10.11 -2.75
CA SER A 242 20.46 -10.25 -1.31
C SER A 242 20.28 -11.68 -0.79
N LYS A 243 19.34 -12.44 -1.38
CA LYS A 243 19.13 -13.85 -1.05
C LYS A 243 20.26 -14.73 -1.58
N ASN A 244 20.69 -14.49 -2.83
CA ASN A 244 21.75 -15.26 -3.48
C ASN A 244 23.12 -15.05 -2.80
N GLU A 245 23.46 -13.80 -2.43
CA GLU A 245 24.71 -13.51 -1.70
C GLU A 245 24.77 -14.22 -0.35
N ARG A 246 23.67 -14.21 0.43
CA ARG A 246 23.60 -14.97 1.68
C ARG A 246 23.83 -16.47 1.46
N THR A 247 23.26 -17.05 0.41
CA THR A 247 23.48 -18.47 0.13
C THR A 247 24.90 -18.79 -0.34
N LYS A 248 25.57 -17.88 -1.03
CA LYS A 248 26.98 -18.03 -1.42
C LYS A 248 27.91 -17.96 -0.21
N ASN A 249 27.72 -16.98 0.67
CA ASN A 249 28.56 -16.81 1.86
C ASN A 249 28.46 -18.00 2.84
N ILE A 250 27.29 -18.64 2.95
CA ILE A 250 27.11 -19.85 3.77
C ILE A 250 27.85 -21.04 3.16
N LYS A 251 27.87 -21.16 1.83
CA LYS A 251 28.54 -22.28 1.13
C LYS A 251 30.06 -22.10 1.00
N GLY A 252 30.57 -20.87 1.04
CA GLY A 252 32.02 -20.58 1.03
C GLY A 252 32.67 -20.61 2.42
N ALA A 253 31.90 -20.82 3.48
CA ALA A 253 32.36 -20.95 4.86
C ALA A 253 32.30 -22.41 5.38
N GLN A 254 32.03 -23.37 4.48
CA GLN A 254 32.09 -24.82 4.70
C GLN A 254 33.25 -25.39 3.90
#